data_AF-A0A6P0MM50-F1
#
_entry.id   AF-A0A6P0MM50-F1
#
_cell.length_a   1.000
_cell.length_b   1.000
_cell.length_c   1.000
_cell.angle_alpha   90.00
_cell.angle_beta   90.00
_cell.angle_gamma   90.00
#
_symmetry.space_group_name_H-M   'P 1'
#
loop_
_entity.id
_entity.type
_entity.pdbx_description
1 polymer ?
#
loop_
_entity_poly.entity_id
_entity_poly.type
_entity_poly.pdbx_seq_one_letter_code
_entity_poly.pdbx_strand_id
1 'polypeptide(L)'
;MGQAGKALRQVLETYSISQSSLATALGVDRPVVFRWFHEQTDPTAETVASIVGVLREINPIAAREFIQYYLVDLTQDAELDLVATSSQELPKSDTVDVSTLSRLLKKTTNSYKYLFFISILDILERRQFDGLSPISFKEIVIEILANAWYSHTYFKLSFGRQDKIANKLDYLNIDISDTKIIFQDTDKRHLRRTISNKPIDDIVSKLKRYVPFLLIRPFFEQELKIAKAGREKRTNPGEDEQEIINLAEKLFDFKKPLYHFDASLYKDCSAVILHPEWISYLENNYSIVRAWVCWEWLKYMQQRNPNVPAVANKLFPPQERGSLNNQKSYWKLILKQNNLQCIYSKRTLSSSVFSLDHYLPWSFVAHDQPWNLIPTFPEINSSKSNNLPADDYFDEFVNLQYLGLSVSKGIMGIQKWSNYVEPYIADLKISDQNNLLNLQILKSAYQSTLTPLMSIAIRQGFTRWSCRE
;
A
#
# COMPACT_ATOMS: atom_id res chain seq x y z
N MET A 1 -23.40 -0.84 -9.13
CA MET A 1 -23.62 0.61 -8.94
C MET A 1 -22.40 1.10 -8.20
N GLY A 2 -21.60 1.95 -8.83
CA GLY A 2 -20.37 2.45 -8.25
C GLY A 2 -20.64 3.57 -7.25
N GLN A 3 -19.64 3.79 -6.40
CA GLN A 3 -19.73 4.71 -5.28
C GLN A 3 -19.82 6.17 -5.74
N ALA A 4 -19.25 6.50 -6.90
CA ALA A 4 -19.20 7.86 -7.42
C ALA A 4 -20.57 8.38 -7.87
N GLY A 5 -21.38 7.58 -8.56
CA GLY A 5 -22.73 7.98 -8.97
C GLY A 5 -23.64 8.23 -7.76
N LYS A 6 -23.55 7.38 -6.73
CA LYS A 6 -24.29 7.53 -5.46
C LYS A 6 -23.90 8.82 -4.73
N ALA A 7 -22.60 9.01 -4.53
CA ALA A 7 -22.04 10.22 -3.91
C ALA A 7 -22.46 11.48 -4.69
N LEU A 8 -22.42 11.41 -6.02
CA LEU A 8 -22.77 12.54 -6.89
C LEU A 8 -24.25 12.89 -6.77
N ARG A 9 -25.15 11.89 -6.83
CA ARG A 9 -26.59 12.13 -6.67
C ARG A 9 -26.88 12.79 -5.32
N GLN A 10 -26.36 12.21 -4.23
CA GLN A 10 -26.59 12.70 -2.88
C GLN A 10 -26.15 14.15 -2.71
N VAL A 11 -24.98 14.51 -3.24
CA VAL A 11 -24.45 15.87 -3.15
C VAL A 11 -25.23 16.86 -4.01
N LEU A 12 -25.56 16.50 -5.24
CA LEU A 12 -26.31 17.39 -6.12
C LEU A 12 -27.72 17.67 -5.58
N GLU A 13 -28.38 16.69 -4.98
CA GLU A 13 -29.68 16.85 -4.31
C GLU A 13 -29.56 17.70 -3.04
N THR A 14 -28.62 17.35 -2.14
CA THR A 14 -28.45 18.02 -0.83
C THR A 14 -28.15 19.51 -1.00
N TYR A 15 -27.31 19.85 -1.97
CA TYR A 15 -26.85 21.22 -2.19
C TYR A 15 -27.62 21.96 -3.31
N SER A 16 -28.71 21.36 -3.83
CA SER A 16 -29.53 21.93 -4.91
C SER A 16 -28.73 22.34 -6.16
N ILE A 17 -27.66 21.60 -6.47
CA ILE A 17 -26.81 21.85 -7.63
C ILE A 17 -27.43 21.15 -8.85
N SER A 18 -27.83 21.92 -9.86
CA SER A 18 -28.42 21.34 -11.07
C SER A 18 -27.40 20.53 -11.89
N GLN A 19 -27.84 19.40 -12.46
CA GLN A 19 -27.02 18.59 -13.38
C GLN A 19 -26.49 19.41 -14.57
N SER A 20 -27.27 20.41 -15.03
CA SER A 20 -26.86 21.32 -16.11
C SER A 20 -25.68 22.20 -15.70
N SER A 21 -25.72 22.75 -14.48
CA SER A 21 -24.63 23.60 -13.97
C SER A 21 -23.33 22.82 -13.82
N LEU A 22 -23.40 21.59 -13.32
CA LEU A 22 -22.24 20.71 -13.22
C LEU A 22 -21.71 20.32 -14.62
N ALA A 23 -22.59 20.00 -15.57
CA ALA A 23 -22.21 19.64 -16.94
C ALA A 23 -21.46 20.78 -17.65
N THR A 24 -21.99 22.01 -17.56
CA THR A 24 -21.36 23.21 -18.13
C THR A 24 -19.98 23.46 -17.52
N ALA A 25 -19.85 23.36 -16.19
CA ALA A 25 -18.58 23.63 -15.52
C ALA A 25 -17.53 22.52 -15.75
N LEU A 26 -17.96 21.27 -15.99
CA LEU A 26 -17.07 20.17 -16.38
C LEU A 26 -16.70 20.16 -17.88
N GLY A 27 -17.36 20.98 -18.71
CA GLY A 27 -17.17 20.97 -20.16
C GLY A 27 -17.67 19.68 -20.82
N VAL A 28 -18.70 19.04 -20.26
CA VAL A 28 -19.30 17.79 -20.77
C VAL A 28 -20.78 17.98 -21.13
N ASP A 29 -21.30 17.13 -22.00
CA ASP A 29 -22.72 17.18 -22.36
C ASP A 29 -23.63 16.76 -21.20
N ARG A 30 -24.77 17.45 -21.03
CA ARG A 30 -25.76 17.18 -19.97
C ARG A 30 -26.20 15.70 -19.85
N PRO A 31 -26.39 14.92 -20.94
CA PRO A 31 -26.72 13.49 -20.84
C PRO A 31 -25.63 12.64 -20.16
N VAL A 32 -24.38 13.09 -20.11
CA VAL A 32 -23.30 12.41 -19.39
C VAL A 32 -23.53 12.52 -17.89
N VAL A 33 -23.73 13.73 -17.38
CA VAL A 33 -24.04 13.99 -15.96
C VAL A 33 -25.36 13.35 -15.55
N PHE A 34 -26.36 13.36 -16.43
CA PHE A 34 -27.64 12.67 -16.20
C PHE A 34 -27.44 11.18 -15.93
N ARG A 35 -26.60 10.50 -16.72
CA ARG A 35 -26.31 9.08 -16.53
C ARG A 35 -25.55 8.80 -15.24
N TRP A 36 -24.65 9.69 -14.82
CA TRP A 36 -23.97 9.58 -13.52
C TRP A 36 -24.93 9.78 -12.34
N PHE A 37 -25.77 10.81 -12.42
CA PHE A 37 -26.75 11.14 -11.38
C PHE A 37 -27.81 10.03 -11.19
N HIS A 38 -28.29 9.43 -12.28
CA HIS A 38 -29.22 8.31 -12.22
C HIS A 38 -28.54 6.94 -12.10
N GLU A 39 -27.23 6.91 -11.78
CA GLU A 39 -26.44 5.70 -11.57
C GLU A 39 -26.48 4.68 -12.72
N GLN A 40 -26.73 5.16 -13.95
CA GLN A 40 -26.73 4.33 -15.16
C GLN A 40 -25.30 3.99 -15.61
N THR A 41 -24.35 4.88 -15.30
CA THR A 41 -22.91 4.73 -15.48
C THR A 41 -22.20 5.49 -14.36
N ASP A 42 -21.00 5.10 -13.97
CA ASP A 42 -20.18 5.87 -13.03
C ASP A 42 -19.13 6.72 -13.76
N PRO A 43 -18.77 7.90 -13.21
CA PRO A 43 -17.62 8.66 -13.70
C PRO A 43 -16.32 7.89 -13.44
N THR A 44 -15.33 8.05 -14.34
CA THR A 44 -13.98 7.46 -14.15
C THR A 44 -13.25 8.11 -12.97
N ALA A 45 -12.16 7.53 -12.49
CA ALA A 45 -11.38 8.10 -11.39
C ALA A 45 -10.83 9.51 -11.71
N GLU A 46 -10.40 9.74 -12.95
CA GLU A 46 -9.98 11.06 -13.44
C GLU A 46 -11.16 12.03 -13.47
N THR A 47 -12.32 11.56 -13.91
CA THR A 47 -13.55 12.35 -13.95
C THR A 47 -14.03 12.70 -12.54
N VAL A 48 -13.87 11.81 -11.57
CA VAL A 48 -14.16 12.06 -10.15
C VAL A 48 -13.27 13.18 -9.61
N ALA A 49 -11.98 13.21 -9.96
CA ALA A 49 -11.11 14.31 -9.59
C ALA A 49 -11.54 15.65 -10.22
N SER A 50 -11.99 15.64 -11.48
CA SER A 50 -12.57 16.82 -12.14
C SER A 50 -13.88 17.28 -11.49
N ILE A 51 -14.77 16.34 -11.13
CA ILE A 51 -16.00 16.63 -10.40
C ILE A 51 -15.69 17.28 -9.05
N VAL A 52 -14.71 16.79 -8.30
CA VAL A 52 -14.25 17.41 -7.05
C VAL A 52 -13.76 18.83 -7.28
N GLY A 53 -12.96 19.06 -8.33
CA GLY A 53 -12.45 20.39 -8.68
C GLY A 53 -13.59 21.37 -8.96
N VAL A 54 -14.52 20.99 -9.83
CA VAL A 54 -15.67 21.82 -10.21
C VAL A 54 -16.63 22.05 -9.05
N LEU A 55 -16.95 21.00 -8.27
CA LEU A 55 -17.78 21.15 -7.07
C LEU A 55 -17.12 22.09 -6.08
N ARG A 56 -15.78 22.11 -5.96
CA ARG A 56 -15.09 23.02 -5.04
C ARG A 56 -15.29 24.49 -5.42
N GLU A 57 -15.41 24.78 -6.72
CA GLU A 57 -15.71 26.12 -7.23
C GLU A 57 -17.19 26.49 -7.06
N ILE A 58 -18.11 25.54 -7.27
CA ILE A 58 -19.55 25.76 -7.13
C ILE A 58 -19.97 25.86 -5.65
N ASN A 59 -19.56 24.89 -4.83
CA ASN A 59 -19.84 24.80 -3.41
C ASN A 59 -18.75 23.95 -2.71
N PRO A 60 -17.82 24.59 -1.97
CA PRO A 60 -16.74 23.90 -1.27
C PRO A 60 -17.18 22.80 -0.31
N ILE A 61 -18.37 22.91 0.30
CA ILE A 61 -18.89 21.92 1.25
C ILE A 61 -19.40 20.70 0.48
N ALA A 62 -20.14 20.92 -0.61
CA ALA A 62 -20.57 19.86 -1.53
C ALA A 62 -19.39 19.03 -2.06
N ALA A 63 -18.26 19.67 -2.37
CA ALA A 63 -17.05 18.99 -2.81
C ALA A 63 -16.44 18.07 -1.73
N ARG A 64 -16.44 18.52 -0.47
CA ARG A 64 -15.94 17.72 0.66
C ARG A 64 -16.82 16.52 0.92
N GLU A 65 -18.13 16.73 0.95
CA GLU A 65 -19.09 15.64 1.12
C GLU A 65 -19.05 14.66 -0.04
N PHE A 66 -18.86 15.12 -1.28
CA PHE A 66 -18.68 14.23 -2.42
C PHE A 66 -17.47 13.32 -2.24
N ILE A 67 -16.34 13.84 -1.77
CA ILE A 67 -15.14 13.04 -1.45
C ILE A 67 -15.46 12.05 -0.33
N GLN A 68 -16.12 12.50 0.73
CA GLN A 68 -16.46 11.67 1.88
C GLN A 68 -17.37 10.50 1.48
N TYR A 69 -18.48 10.78 0.78
CA TYR A 69 -19.40 9.75 0.27
C TYR A 69 -18.73 8.84 -0.76
N TYR A 70 -17.80 9.37 -1.58
CA TYR A 70 -17.07 8.56 -2.55
C TYR A 70 -16.07 7.59 -1.89
N LEU A 71 -15.48 7.96 -0.75
CA LEU A 71 -14.44 7.18 -0.07
C LEU A 71 -14.97 6.28 1.06
N VAL A 72 -16.16 6.56 1.58
CA VAL A 72 -16.75 5.84 2.73
C VAL A 72 -18.00 5.09 2.28
N ASP A 73 -17.98 3.76 2.43
CA ASP A 73 -19.17 2.92 2.38
C ASP A 73 -19.92 3.15 3.70
N LEU A 74 -20.97 3.96 3.67
CA LEU A 74 -21.69 4.37 4.87
C LEU A 74 -22.69 3.29 5.30
N THR A 75 -22.37 2.64 6.43
CA THR A 75 -23.37 2.41 7.47
C THR A 75 -22.95 3.20 8.72
N GLN A 76 -23.66 4.33 8.91
CA GLN A 76 -23.88 5.15 10.12
C GLN A 76 -22.76 6.07 10.67
N ASP A 77 -22.98 7.37 10.37
CA ASP A 77 -23.04 8.56 11.24
C ASP A 77 -21.98 8.79 12.35
N ALA A 78 -21.10 9.76 12.09
CA ALA A 78 -20.89 10.93 12.96
C ALA A 78 -20.09 12.01 12.19
N GLU A 79 -20.54 13.26 12.32
CA GLU A 79 -20.01 14.47 11.69
C GLU A 79 -18.50 14.68 11.96
N LEU A 80 -17.75 15.01 10.89
CA LEU A 80 -16.38 15.53 10.98
C LEU A 80 -16.23 16.70 10.01
N ASP A 81 -16.37 17.89 10.58
CA ASP A 81 -16.03 19.17 9.95
C ASP A 81 -14.54 19.20 9.55
N LEU A 82 -14.24 19.24 8.25
CA LEU A 82 -12.88 19.43 7.76
C LEU A 82 -12.82 20.54 6.71
N VAL A 83 -12.66 21.79 7.16
CA VAL A 83 -12.19 22.88 6.30
C VAL A 83 -10.73 22.63 5.95
N ALA A 84 -10.44 22.61 4.65
CA ALA A 84 -9.13 22.35 4.08
C ALA A 84 -8.09 23.40 4.51
N THR A 85 -6.96 22.92 5.00
CA THR A 85 -5.65 23.55 4.85
C THR A 85 -4.68 22.52 4.28
N SER A 86 -3.80 22.96 3.39
CA SER A 86 -2.79 22.18 2.71
C SER A 86 -1.61 21.83 3.63
N SER A 87 -1.92 21.09 4.68
CA SER A 87 -1.00 20.38 5.58
C SER A 87 -1.83 19.22 6.14
N GLN A 88 -1.31 18.00 6.07
CA GLN A 88 -1.87 16.89 6.84
C GLN A 88 -1.60 17.17 8.32
N GLU A 89 -2.37 18.09 8.90
CA GLU A 89 -2.25 18.45 10.30
C GLU A 89 -2.89 17.35 11.13
N LEU A 90 -2.11 16.82 12.05
CA LEU A 90 -2.61 15.96 13.09
C LEU A 90 -3.65 16.74 13.93
N PRO A 91 -4.72 16.10 14.43
CA PRO A 91 -5.74 16.76 15.24
C PRO A 91 -5.10 17.50 16.41
N LYS A 92 -5.50 18.75 16.64
CA LYS A 92 -4.92 19.55 17.73
C LYS A 92 -5.29 18.96 19.09
N SER A 93 -4.47 19.24 20.08
CA SER A 93 -4.75 18.89 21.48
C SER A 93 -4.26 20.00 22.40
N ASP A 94 -5.04 20.28 23.44
CA ASP A 94 -4.66 21.18 24.52
C ASP A 94 -3.84 20.47 25.61
N THR A 95 -3.78 19.13 25.57
CA THR A 95 -3.15 18.30 26.60
C THR A 95 -1.75 17.86 26.21
N VAL A 96 -1.49 17.64 24.92
CA VAL A 96 -0.23 17.11 24.39
C VAL A 96 0.32 17.93 23.22
N ASP A 97 1.65 17.97 23.09
CA ASP A 97 2.34 18.72 22.03
C ASP A 97 2.34 17.98 20.68
N VAL A 98 1.22 18.10 19.97
CA VAL A 98 1.02 17.53 18.61
C VAL A 98 1.99 18.13 17.59
N SER A 99 2.40 19.39 17.77
CA SER A 99 3.39 20.02 16.90
C SER A 99 4.72 19.28 16.98
N THR A 100 5.16 18.90 18.17
CA THR A 100 6.36 18.08 18.36
C THR A 100 6.18 16.64 17.84
N LEU A 101 5.01 16.03 18.02
CA LEU A 101 4.71 14.72 17.42
C LEU A 101 4.89 14.73 15.90
N SER A 102 4.39 15.76 15.21
CA SER A 102 4.55 15.89 13.75
C SER A 102 6.01 15.95 13.29
N ARG A 103 6.94 16.32 14.18
CA ARG A 103 8.37 16.42 13.90
C ARG A 103 9.16 15.13 14.15
N LEU A 104 8.55 14.07 14.68
CA LEU A 104 9.21 12.78 14.92
C LEU A 104 9.95 12.25 13.68
N LEU A 105 9.34 12.42 12.51
CA LEU A 105 9.81 11.89 11.23
C LEU A 105 10.52 12.93 10.34
N LYS A 106 10.69 14.17 10.81
CA LYS A 106 11.31 15.26 10.02
C LYS A 106 12.76 14.96 9.62
N LYS A 107 13.48 14.18 10.44
CA LYS A 107 14.89 13.78 10.20
C LYS A 107 15.01 12.25 10.26
N THR A 108 14.92 11.63 9.10
CA THR A 108 15.03 10.17 8.93
C THR A 108 16.01 9.82 7.82
N THR A 109 16.95 8.93 8.11
CA THR A 109 17.84 8.33 7.09
C THR A 109 17.33 6.94 6.69
N ASN A 110 16.80 6.21 7.66
CA ASN A 110 16.38 4.81 7.58
C ASN A 110 14.91 4.67 8.03
N SER A 111 14.30 3.53 7.69
CA SER A 111 12.89 3.18 7.94
C SER A 111 12.51 3.03 9.41
N TYR A 112 13.49 2.82 10.30
CA TYR A 112 13.22 2.39 11.66
C TYR A 112 12.28 3.32 12.44
N LYS A 113 12.35 4.66 12.25
CA LYS A 113 11.46 5.59 13.00
C LYS A 113 10.01 5.44 12.59
N TYR A 114 9.77 5.28 11.29
CA TYR A 114 8.44 5.04 10.73
C TYR A 114 7.88 3.73 11.29
N LEU A 115 8.64 2.64 11.12
CA LEU A 115 8.21 1.32 11.57
C LEU A 115 8.04 1.26 13.09
N PHE A 116 8.90 1.92 13.86
CA PHE A 116 8.81 1.93 15.33
C PHE A 116 7.55 2.65 15.79
N PHE A 117 7.24 3.83 15.23
CA PHE A 117 6.02 4.55 15.62
C PHE A 117 4.75 3.81 15.15
N ILE A 118 4.73 3.31 13.90
CA ILE A 118 3.64 2.43 13.42
C ILE A 118 3.45 1.23 14.36
N SER A 119 4.54 0.62 14.82
CA SER A 119 4.49 -0.54 15.71
C SER A 119 3.91 -0.19 17.08
N ILE A 120 4.24 0.97 17.65
CA ILE A 120 3.60 1.43 18.88
C ILE A 120 2.09 1.58 18.67
N LEU A 121 1.67 2.21 17.58
CA LEU A 121 0.25 2.39 17.25
C LEU A 121 -0.49 1.05 17.10
N ASP A 122 0.05 0.13 16.30
CA ASP A 122 -0.52 -1.21 16.09
C ASP A 122 -0.57 -2.03 17.40
N ILE A 123 0.42 -1.88 18.29
CA ILE A 123 0.42 -2.53 19.62
C ILE A 123 -0.67 -1.93 20.51
N LEU A 124 -0.80 -0.61 20.57
CA LEU A 124 -1.82 0.07 21.37
C LEU A 124 -3.22 -0.30 20.92
N GLU A 125 -3.52 -0.22 19.62
CA GLU A 125 -4.84 -0.59 19.07
C GLU A 125 -5.21 -2.03 19.47
N ARG A 126 -4.28 -2.97 19.29
CA ARG A 126 -4.49 -4.38 19.65
C ARG A 126 -4.66 -4.60 21.15
N ARG A 127 -4.04 -3.76 21.98
CA ARG A 127 -4.21 -3.75 23.45
C ARG A 127 -5.42 -2.92 23.90
N GLN A 128 -6.25 -2.44 22.98
CA GLN A 128 -7.38 -1.56 23.27
C GLN A 128 -6.95 -0.32 24.09
N PHE A 129 -5.79 0.23 23.73
CA PHE A 129 -5.18 1.39 24.38
C PHE A 129 -4.97 1.23 25.90
N ASP A 130 -4.73 0.00 26.39
CA ASP A 130 -4.26 -0.21 27.77
C ASP A 130 -2.93 0.52 28.01
N GLY A 131 -3.02 1.62 28.75
CA GLY A 131 -1.93 2.53 29.05
C GLY A 131 -1.06 2.15 30.24
N LEU A 132 -1.47 1.15 31.04
CA LEU A 132 -0.78 0.80 32.28
C LEU A 132 0.38 -0.17 32.04
N SER A 133 0.31 -0.95 30.96
CA SER A 133 1.27 -2.00 30.65
C SER A 133 2.44 -1.47 29.82
N PRO A 134 3.71 -1.58 30.30
CA PRO A 134 4.87 -1.24 29.49
C PRO A 134 4.90 -2.01 28.16
N ILE A 135 5.44 -1.38 27.11
CA ILE A 135 5.66 -2.04 25.82
C ILE A 135 7.14 -2.38 25.71
N SER A 136 7.46 -3.68 25.76
CA SER A 136 8.85 -4.14 25.69
C SER A 136 9.48 -3.86 24.33
N PHE A 137 10.78 -3.60 24.30
CA PHE A 137 11.52 -3.46 23.04
C PHE A 137 11.44 -4.72 22.19
N LYS A 138 11.36 -5.90 22.82
CA LYS A 138 11.20 -7.17 22.11
C LYS A 138 9.89 -7.21 21.33
N GLU A 139 8.79 -6.79 21.95
CA GLU A 139 7.48 -6.72 21.32
C GLU A 139 7.44 -5.70 20.18
N ILE A 140 7.99 -4.49 20.39
CA ILE A 140 8.09 -3.47 19.35
C ILE A 140 8.91 -4.00 18.16
N VAL A 141 10.01 -4.70 18.41
CA VAL A 141 10.84 -5.27 17.34
C VAL A 141 10.14 -6.38 16.57
N ILE A 142 9.36 -7.23 17.24
CA ILE A 142 8.52 -8.22 16.57
C ILE A 142 7.52 -7.52 15.63
N GLU A 143 6.88 -6.45 16.10
CA GLU A 143 5.92 -5.69 15.30
C GLU A 143 6.59 -4.93 14.14
N ILE A 144 7.78 -4.36 14.35
CA ILE A 144 8.59 -3.72 13.29
C ILE A 144 8.89 -4.72 12.16
N LEU A 145 9.34 -5.91 12.54
CA LEU A 145 9.67 -6.96 11.57
C LEU A 145 8.41 -7.44 10.85
N ALA A 146 7.28 -7.59 11.55
CA ALA A 146 6.01 -7.95 10.94
C ALA A 146 5.52 -6.90 9.94
N ASN A 147 5.61 -5.60 10.30
CA ASN A 147 5.24 -4.48 9.45
C ASN A 147 6.13 -4.33 8.21
N ALA A 148 7.39 -4.73 8.30
CA ALA A 148 8.33 -4.68 7.17
C ALA A 148 8.33 -5.96 6.30
N TRP A 149 7.84 -7.09 6.81
CA TRP A 149 7.98 -8.39 6.16
C TRP A 149 7.33 -8.44 4.78
N TYR A 150 6.07 -7.99 4.65
CA TYR A 150 5.36 -8.05 3.37
C TYR A 150 6.05 -7.23 2.29
N SER A 151 6.34 -5.97 2.60
CA SER A 151 6.95 -5.04 1.66
C SER A 151 8.33 -5.51 1.21
N HIS A 152 9.16 -6.03 2.12
CA HIS A 152 10.50 -6.56 1.81
C HIS A 152 10.47 -7.97 1.19
N THR A 153 9.95 -8.95 1.92
CA THR A 153 10.11 -10.38 1.60
C THR A 153 9.19 -10.82 0.46
N TYR A 154 7.92 -10.39 0.48
CA TYR A 154 6.91 -10.79 -0.50
C TYR A 154 6.92 -9.89 -1.74
N PHE A 155 6.91 -8.56 -1.55
CA PHE A 155 6.84 -7.57 -2.64
C PHE A 155 8.20 -7.06 -3.14
N LYS A 156 9.31 -7.48 -2.51
CA LYS A 156 10.68 -7.16 -2.92
C LYS A 156 10.98 -5.65 -3.00
N LEU A 157 10.34 -4.84 -2.15
CA LEU A 157 10.63 -3.42 -2.04
C LEU A 157 11.98 -3.19 -1.36
N SER A 158 12.74 -2.23 -1.87
CA SER A 158 14.00 -1.78 -1.28
C SER A 158 13.75 -0.78 -0.16
N PHE A 159 14.35 -1.00 1.00
CA PHE A 159 14.37 -0.02 2.10
C PHE A 159 15.55 0.96 1.96
N GLY A 160 16.38 0.80 0.92
CA GLY A 160 17.60 1.57 0.70
C GLY A 160 18.85 0.92 1.33
N ARG A 161 20.02 1.22 0.78
CA ARG A 161 21.30 0.54 1.09
C ARG A 161 21.75 0.66 2.56
N GLN A 162 21.47 1.80 3.19
CA GLN A 162 21.87 2.06 4.58
C GLN A 162 20.91 1.45 5.59
N ASP A 163 19.70 1.09 5.16
CA ASP A 163 18.73 0.42 6.01
C ASP A 163 19.19 -1.01 6.33
N LYS A 164 18.81 -1.51 7.51
CA LYS A 164 19.21 -2.82 8.02
C LYS A 164 18.02 -3.71 8.39
N ILE A 165 16.78 -3.22 8.28
CA ILE A 165 15.57 -4.01 8.56
C ILE A 165 15.47 -5.15 7.54
N ALA A 166 15.65 -4.85 6.24
CA ALA A 166 15.70 -5.84 5.17
C ALA A 166 16.69 -6.98 5.48
N ASN A 167 17.95 -6.65 5.77
CA ASN A 167 18.99 -7.64 6.11
C ASN A 167 18.63 -8.49 7.33
N LYS A 168 17.94 -7.91 8.32
CA LYS A 168 17.48 -8.64 9.51
C LYS A 168 16.39 -9.63 9.14
N LEU A 169 15.44 -9.26 8.28
CA LEU A 169 14.42 -10.17 7.77
C LEU A 169 15.01 -11.31 6.94
N ASP A 170 15.97 -11.01 6.07
CA ASP A 170 16.68 -12.01 5.27
C ASP A 170 17.41 -13.03 6.15
N TYR A 171 18.08 -12.55 7.21
CA TYR A 171 18.76 -13.42 8.18
C TYR A 171 17.80 -14.36 8.92
N LEU A 172 16.60 -13.90 9.26
CA LEU A 172 15.61 -14.72 9.97
C LEU A 172 15.04 -15.83 9.09
N ASN A 173 15.15 -15.70 7.76
CA ASN A 173 14.63 -16.64 6.76
C ASN A 173 13.23 -17.14 7.16
N ILE A 174 12.29 -16.19 7.25
CA ILE A 174 10.91 -16.45 7.62
C ILE A 174 10.22 -16.98 6.38
N ASP A 175 10.09 -18.31 6.31
CA ASP A 175 9.34 -18.98 5.25
C ASP A 175 7.85 -19.02 5.63
N ILE A 176 7.03 -18.35 4.83
CA ILE A 176 5.57 -18.46 4.87
C ILE A 176 5.19 -18.98 3.48
N SER A 177 5.49 -20.25 3.24
CA SER A 177 5.40 -20.88 1.93
C SER A 177 3.98 -20.92 1.37
N ASP A 178 2.96 -20.79 2.23
CA ASP A 178 1.57 -20.69 1.79
C ASP A 178 1.11 -19.22 1.71
N THR A 179 0.97 -18.74 0.47
CA THR A 179 0.38 -17.41 0.19
C THR A 179 -1.04 -17.25 0.76
N LYS A 180 -1.80 -18.33 0.98
CA LYS A 180 -3.11 -18.22 1.66
C LYS A 180 -2.94 -17.82 3.12
N ILE A 181 -1.95 -18.37 3.82
CA ILE A 181 -1.63 -18.00 5.20
C ILE A 181 -1.17 -16.53 5.25
N ILE A 182 -0.43 -16.07 4.23
CA ILE A 182 -0.01 -14.67 4.11
C ILE A 182 -1.22 -13.72 4.03
N PHE A 183 -2.16 -13.90 3.10
CA PHE A 183 -3.28 -12.96 2.96
C PHE A 183 -4.38 -13.15 4.01
N GLN A 184 -4.52 -14.33 4.60
CA GLN A 184 -5.51 -14.60 5.66
C GLN A 184 -5.04 -14.18 7.06
N ASP A 185 -3.76 -13.88 7.26
CA ASP A 185 -3.21 -13.37 8.52
C ASP A 185 -3.43 -11.86 8.65
N THR A 186 -4.69 -11.43 8.65
CA THR A 186 -5.10 -10.00 8.61
C THR A 186 -4.56 -9.17 9.78
N ASP A 187 -4.38 -9.79 10.96
CA ASP A 187 -3.76 -9.19 12.14
C ASP A 187 -2.25 -9.49 12.22
N LYS A 188 -1.61 -10.13 11.23
CA LYS A 188 -0.19 -10.54 11.30
C LYS A 188 0.10 -11.44 12.51
N ARG A 189 -0.91 -12.12 13.08
CA ARG A 189 -0.79 -12.96 14.28
C ARG A 189 0.13 -14.15 14.04
N HIS A 190 -0.06 -14.86 12.93
CA HIS A 190 0.81 -15.99 12.57
C HIS A 190 2.24 -15.51 12.31
N LEU A 191 2.40 -14.44 11.53
CA LEU A 191 3.70 -13.82 11.24
C LEU A 191 4.44 -13.40 12.51
N ARG A 192 3.78 -12.71 13.44
CA ARG A 192 4.37 -12.29 14.72
C ARG A 192 4.78 -13.49 15.57
N ARG A 193 3.97 -14.55 15.62
CA ARG A 193 4.33 -15.80 16.31
C ARG A 193 5.56 -16.44 15.68
N THR A 194 5.61 -16.50 14.35
CA THR A 194 6.76 -17.05 13.62
C THR A 194 8.03 -16.24 13.87
N ILE A 195 7.95 -14.91 13.87
CA ILE A 195 9.07 -14.03 14.21
C ILE A 195 9.52 -14.23 15.67
N SER A 196 8.57 -14.32 16.61
CA SER A 196 8.86 -14.49 18.04
C SER A 196 9.63 -15.78 18.34
N ASN A 197 9.38 -16.84 17.56
CA ASN A 197 10.06 -18.13 17.68
C ASN A 197 11.48 -18.15 17.07
N LYS A 198 11.92 -17.08 16.41
CA LYS A 198 13.26 -16.96 15.83
C LYS A 198 14.24 -16.32 16.84
N PRO A 199 15.56 -16.53 16.70
CA PRO A 199 16.56 -15.90 17.55
C PRO A 199 16.70 -14.41 17.23
N ILE A 200 15.83 -13.57 17.83
CA ILE A 200 15.76 -12.14 17.56
C ILE A 200 16.52 -11.26 18.55
N ASP A 201 17.16 -11.81 19.59
CA ASP A 201 17.73 -11.00 20.69
C ASP A 201 18.86 -10.06 20.22
N ASP A 202 19.70 -10.48 19.27
CA ASP A 202 20.69 -9.59 18.63
C ASP A 202 20.00 -8.47 17.81
N ILE A 203 18.87 -8.79 17.18
CA ILE A 203 18.10 -7.80 16.43
C ILE A 203 17.52 -6.76 17.39
N VAL A 204 16.95 -7.21 18.51
CA VAL A 204 16.43 -6.37 19.59
C VAL A 204 17.53 -5.46 20.14
N SER A 205 18.68 -6.02 20.50
CA SER A 205 19.83 -5.25 21.01
C SER A 205 20.29 -4.15 20.05
N LYS A 206 20.42 -4.47 18.75
CA LYS A 206 20.84 -3.51 17.72
C LYS A 206 19.83 -2.39 17.49
N LEU A 207 18.52 -2.68 17.51
CA LEU A 207 17.47 -1.68 17.32
C LEU A 207 17.23 -0.84 18.59
N LYS A 208 17.31 -1.46 19.77
CA LYS A 208 17.28 -0.78 21.09
C LYS A 208 18.33 0.33 21.17
N ARG A 209 19.53 0.11 20.59
CA ARG A 209 20.70 0.98 20.77
C ARG A 209 20.42 2.48 20.56
N TYR A 210 19.55 2.84 19.62
CA TYR A 210 19.32 4.24 19.27
C TYR A 210 17.85 4.59 19.07
N VAL A 211 17.05 3.67 18.53
CA VAL A 211 15.75 4.00 17.97
C VAL A 211 14.76 4.54 19.02
N PRO A 212 14.55 3.88 20.18
CA PRO A 212 13.59 4.34 21.18
C PRO A 212 13.94 5.73 21.72
N PHE A 213 15.21 6.04 21.87
CA PHE A 213 15.68 7.31 22.43
C PHE A 213 15.62 8.43 21.37
N LEU A 214 16.11 8.18 20.16
CA LEU A 214 16.18 9.18 19.10
C LEU A 214 14.82 9.51 18.47
N LEU A 215 13.80 8.67 18.67
CA LEU A 215 12.45 8.96 18.23
C LEU A 215 11.90 10.17 19.00
N ILE A 216 11.91 10.15 20.33
CA ILE A 216 11.34 11.21 21.19
C ILE A 216 12.24 12.43 21.39
N ARG A 217 13.45 12.42 20.81
CA ARG A 217 14.37 13.57 20.85
C ARG A 217 13.73 14.95 20.53
N PRO A 218 12.76 15.08 19.60
CA PRO A 218 12.11 16.37 19.32
C PRO A 218 11.47 17.06 20.53
N PHE A 219 11.05 16.30 21.56
CA PHE A 219 10.49 16.84 22.81
C PHE A 219 11.53 17.55 23.68
N PHE A 220 12.81 17.26 23.48
CA PHE A 220 13.92 17.71 24.33
C PHE A 220 14.96 18.54 23.59
N GLU A 221 14.65 19.09 22.41
CA GLU A 221 15.65 19.78 21.58
C GLU A 221 16.28 21.00 22.27
N GLN A 222 15.53 21.72 23.10
CA GLN A 222 16.02 22.89 23.82
C GLN A 222 16.96 22.46 24.96
N GLU A 223 16.53 21.50 25.78
CA GLU A 223 17.29 20.95 26.89
C GLU A 223 18.60 20.31 26.41
N LEU A 224 18.52 19.51 25.36
CA LEU A 224 19.69 18.86 24.76
C LEU A 224 20.65 19.86 24.12
N LYS A 225 20.18 21.01 23.64
CA LYS A 225 21.07 22.09 23.15
C LYS A 225 21.80 22.77 24.32
N ILE A 226 21.09 23.05 25.41
CA ILE A 226 21.66 23.69 26.61
C ILE A 226 22.69 22.75 27.25
N ALA A 227 22.36 21.47 27.43
CA ALA A 227 23.26 20.46 28.01
C ALA A 227 24.53 20.22 27.18
N LYS A 228 24.50 20.58 25.88
CA LYS A 228 25.63 20.45 24.95
C LYS A 228 26.42 21.75 24.75
N ALA A 229 25.97 22.88 25.29
CA ALA A 229 26.71 24.13 25.24
C ALA A 229 28.05 23.96 25.99
N GLY A 230 29.14 23.84 25.24
CA GLY A 230 30.49 23.63 25.78
C GLY A 230 31.05 22.20 25.73
N ARG A 231 30.33 21.22 25.14
CA ARG A 231 30.88 19.86 24.88
C ARG A 231 31.37 19.73 23.44
N GLU A 232 32.52 19.07 23.24
CA GLU A 232 32.96 18.64 21.91
C GLU A 232 32.02 17.55 21.34
N LYS A 233 32.15 17.24 20.03
CA LYS A 233 31.37 16.23 19.31
C LYS A 233 31.22 14.93 20.14
N ARG A 234 30.04 14.29 20.00
CA ARG A 234 29.65 13.01 20.63
C ARG A 234 30.85 12.09 20.87
N THR A 235 31.23 11.93 22.13
CA THR A 235 32.39 11.15 22.57
C THR A 235 32.08 9.66 22.67
N ASN A 236 30.88 9.27 23.15
CA ASN A 236 30.47 7.85 23.21
C ASN A 236 28.99 7.60 22.83
N PRO A 237 28.67 6.42 22.26
CA PRO A 237 27.29 5.92 22.18
C PRO A 237 26.71 5.69 23.59
N GLY A 238 25.49 6.15 23.86
CA GLY A 238 24.83 5.98 25.16
C GLY A 238 24.70 7.27 25.97
N GLU A 239 25.58 8.26 25.81
CA GLU A 239 25.51 9.52 26.58
C GLU A 239 24.29 10.39 26.21
N ASP A 240 24.06 10.57 24.91
CA ASP A 240 22.88 11.29 24.40
C ASP A 240 21.58 10.55 24.75
N GLU A 241 21.61 9.22 24.69
CA GLU A 241 20.48 8.36 25.03
C GLU A 241 20.18 8.42 26.53
N GLN A 242 21.22 8.41 27.38
CA GLN A 242 21.11 8.57 28.83
C GLN A 242 20.51 9.92 29.21
N GLU A 243 20.93 11.00 28.54
CA GLU A 243 20.35 12.33 28.77
C GLU A 243 18.87 12.36 28.39
N ILE A 244 18.48 11.71 27.28
CA ILE A 244 17.07 11.60 26.88
C ILE A 244 16.26 10.82 27.92
N ILE A 245 16.81 9.75 28.51
CA ILE A 245 16.15 9.00 29.60
C ILE A 245 15.90 9.93 30.79
N ASN A 246 16.95 10.62 31.25
CA ASN A 246 16.87 11.52 32.41
C ASN A 246 15.83 12.63 32.17
N LEU A 247 15.79 13.21 30.96
CA LEU A 247 14.84 14.25 30.60
C LEU A 247 13.41 13.72 30.46
N ALA A 248 13.24 12.51 29.91
CA ALA A 248 11.93 11.89 29.76
C ALA A 248 11.30 11.54 31.12
N GLU A 249 12.12 11.12 32.09
CA GLU A 249 11.68 10.89 33.47
C GLU A 249 11.41 12.22 34.19
N LYS A 250 12.37 13.14 34.21
CA LYS A 250 12.27 14.42 34.94
C LYS A 250 11.13 15.31 34.44
N LEU A 251 10.87 15.32 33.14
CA LEU A 251 9.89 16.20 32.51
C LEU A 251 8.61 15.46 32.11
N PHE A 252 8.37 14.25 32.64
CA PHE A 252 7.25 13.42 32.22
C PHE A 252 5.91 14.13 32.43
N ASP A 253 5.64 14.62 33.64
CA ASP A 253 4.35 15.26 33.97
C ASP A 253 4.23 16.69 33.43
N PHE A 254 5.36 17.34 33.12
CA PHE A 254 5.39 18.75 32.70
C PHE A 254 5.41 18.90 31.17
N LYS A 255 6.38 18.29 30.49
CA LYS A 255 6.48 18.34 29.03
C LYS A 255 5.65 17.28 28.34
N LYS A 256 5.27 16.21 29.05
CA LYS A 256 4.46 15.11 28.53
C LYS A 256 5.06 14.56 27.23
N PRO A 257 6.30 14.05 27.24
CA PRO A 257 6.85 13.36 26.09
C PRO A 257 6.00 12.13 25.76
N LEU A 258 6.10 11.63 24.53
CA LEU A 258 5.31 10.47 24.08
C LEU A 258 5.39 9.27 25.04
N TYR A 259 6.59 9.00 25.57
CA TYR A 259 6.86 7.97 26.57
C TYR A 259 8.11 8.29 27.38
N HIS A 260 8.25 7.63 28.53
CA HIS A 260 9.53 7.43 29.24
C HIS A 260 9.94 5.95 29.20
N PHE A 261 10.98 5.58 29.94
CA PHE A 261 11.56 4.24 29.97
C PHE A 261 11.33 3.55 31.32
N ASP A 262 11.42 2.22 31.35
CA ASP A 262 11.23 1.38 32.54
C ASP A 262 12.43 1.33 33.49
N ALA A 263 13.54 1.97 33.11
CA ALA A 263 14.75 2.05 33.92
C ALA A 263 15.44 3.40 33.72
N SER A 264 16.15 3.87 34.75
CA SER A 264 16.90 5.12 34.73
C SER A 264 18.26 5.01 34.03
N LEU A 265 18.80 3.80 33.84
CA LEU A 265 20.07 3.59 33.14
C LEU A 265 19.85 2.99 31.75
N TYR A 266 20.50 3.57 30.74
CA TYR A 266 20.40 3.19 29.33
C TYR A 266 20.60 1.69 29.07
N LYS A 267 21.56 1.06 29.76
CA LYS A 267 21.84 -0.37 29.62
C LYS A 267 20.67 -1.24 30.10
N ASP A 268 19.93 -0.78 31.11
CA ASP A 268 18.91 -1.56 31.82
C ASP A 268 17.50 -1.36 31.24
N CYS A 269 17.27 -0.31 30.44
CA CYS A 269 15.96 -0.09 29.79
C CYS A 269 15.55 -1.30 28.93
N SER A 270 14.35 -1.81 29.11
CA SER A 270 13.81 -2.94 28.35
C SER A 270 12.46 -2.63 27.69
N ALA A 271 11.82 -1.53 28.09
CA ALA A 271 10.50 -1.15 27.64
C ALA A 271 10.31 0.38 27.56
N VAL A 272 9.24 0.79 26.91
CA VAL A 272 8.70 2.16 26.97
C VAL A 272 7.39 2.17 27.75
N ILE A 273 7.13 3.28 28.44
CA ILE A 273 5.89 3.52 29.18
C ILE A 273 5.31 4.83 28.64
N LEU A 274 4.18 4.75 27.95
CA LEU A 274 3.56 5.90 27.30
C LEU A 274 2.91 6.82 28.33
N HIS A 275 2.91 8.11 28.02
CA HIS A 275 2.19 9.09 28.83
C HIS A 275 0.67 8.90 28.70
N PRO A 276 -0.11 8.88 29.80
CA PRO A 276 -1.56 8.66 29.76
C PRO A 276 -2.31 9.61 28.84
N GLU A 277 -1.94 10.90 28.81
CA GLU A 277 -2.58 11.87 27.91
C GLU A 277 -2.25 11.61 26.44
N TRP A 278 -1.08 11.06 26.13
CA TRP A 278 -0.76 10.62 24.76
C TRP A 278 -1.58 9.40 24.38
N ILE A 279 -1.79 8.44 25.29
CA ILE A 279 -2.67 7.29 25.04
C ILE A 279 -4.09 7.76 24.72
N SER A 280 -4.65 8.65 25.54
CA SER A 280 -5.99 9.22 25.29
C SER A 280 -6.07 9.98 23.97
N TYR A 281 -5.05 10.78 23.63
CA TYR A 281 -5.00 11.46 22.34
C TYR A 281 -4.94 10.46 21.18
N LEU A 282 -4.08 9.43 21.27
CA LEU A 282 -3.89 8.44 20.23
C LEU A 282 -5.11 7.55 20.04
N GLU A 283 -5.82 7.19 21.11
CA GLU A 283 -7.09 6.45 21.05
C GLU A 283 -8.15 7.25 20.27
N ASN A 284 -8.37 8.50 20.67
CA ASN A 284 -9.38 9.37 20.06
C ASN A 284 -9.06 9.73 18.60
N ASN A 285 -7.78 9.69 18.20
CA ASN A 285 -7.32 10.16 16.88
C ASN A 285 -6.63 9.06 16.07
N TYR A 286 -6.80 7.79 16.44
CA TYR A 286 -6.00 6.67 15.93
C TYR A 286 -5.93 6.63 14.41
N SER A 287 -7.08 6.61 13.73
CA SER A 287 -7.16 6.51 12.27
C SER A 287 -6.41 7.64 11.57
N ILE A 288 -6.47 8.85 12.11
CA ILE A 288 -5.82 10.03 11.52
C ILE A 288 -4.30 9.97 11.75
N VAL A 289 -3.86 9.70 12.98
CA VAL A 289 -2.43 9.58 13.32
C VAL A 289 -1.80 8.42 12.55
N ARG A 290 -2.50 7.29 12.44
CA ARG A 290 -2.09 6.12 11.68
C ARG A 290 -1.96 6.43 10.19
N ALA A 291 -2.96 7.08 9.60
CA ALA A 291 -2.90 7.49 8.20
C ALA A 291 -1.74 8.46 7.93
N TRP A 292 -1.49 9.41 8.84
CA TRP A 292 -0.36 10.34 8.75
C TRP A 292 0.98 9.60 8.74
N VAL A 293 1.25 8.71 9.72
CA VAL A 293 2.52 7.98 9.76
C VAL A 293 2.68 7.04 8.55
N CYS A 294 1.59 6.40 8.09
CA CYS A 294 1.60 5.58 6.89
C CYS A 294 1.92 6.41 5.63
N TRP A 295 1.42 7.64 5.55
CA TRP A 295 1.75 8.56 4.45
C TRP A 295 3.22 8.98 4.47
N GLU A 296 3.76 9.34 5.63
CA GLU A 296 5.18 9.64 5.80
C GLU A 296 6.05 8.44 5.41
N TRP A 297 5.62 7.24 5.80
CA TRP A 297 6.27 5.98 5.45
C TRP A 297 6.22 5.69 3.94
N LEU A 298 5.08 5.93 3.29
CA LEU A 298 4.93 5.79 1.84
C LEU A 298 5.86 6.72 1.08
N LYS A 299 5.96 8.00 1.47
CA LYS A 299 6.88 8.97 0.86
C LYS A 299 8.32 8.48 0.93
N TYR A 300 8.74 7.98 2.09
CA TYR A 300 10.06 7.38 2.25
C TYR A 300 10.26 6.20 1.28
N MET A 301 9.30 5.27 1.24
CA MET A 301 9.42 4.06 0.41
C MET A 301 9.38 4.35 -1.08
N GLN A 302 8.61 5.33 -1.54
CA GLN A 302 8.62 5.77 -2.94
C GLN A 302 9.98 6.34 -3.35
N GLN A 303 10.63 7.14 -2.49
CA GLN A 303 11.98 7.64 -2.75
C GLN A 303 13.01 6.50 -2.86
N ARG A 304 12.82 5.40 -2.12
CA ARG A 304 13.67 4.21 -2.21
C ARG A 304 13.34 3.29 -3.40
N ASN A 305 12.17 3.47 -4.01
CA ASN A 305 11.63 2.59 -5.07
C ASN A 305 11.04 3.40 -6.25
N PRO A 306 11.78 4.34 -6.86
CA PRO A 306 11.21 5.32 -7.80
C PRO A 306 10.64 4.70 -9.09
N ASN A 307 11.17 3.55 -9.53
CA ASN A 307 10.78 2.90 -10.78
C ASN A 307 9.86 1.70 -10.55
N VAL A 308 9.36 1.51 -9.33
CA VAL A 308 8.62 0.32 -8.95
C VAL A 308 7.13 0.62 -9.06
N PRO A 309 6.35 -0.19 -9.81
CA PRO A 309 4.92 0.07 -9.94
C PRO A 309 4.22 -0.13 -8.59
N ALA A 310 3.12 0.60 -8.37
CA ALA A 310 2.17 0.36 -7.28
C ALA A 310 2.81 0.22 -5.87
N VAL A 311 3.78 1.06 -5.51
CA VAL A 311 4.44 1.02 -4.18
C VAL A 311 3.43 1.09 -3.03
N ALA A 312 2.39 1.90 -3.15
CA ALA A 312 1.33 2.01 -2.14
C ALA A 312 0.64 0.66 -1.87
N ASN A 313 0.19 -0.02 -2.93
CA ASN A 313 -0.49 -1.32 -2.82
C ASN A 313 0.42 -2.43 -2.27
N LYS A 314 1.74 -2.29 -2.43
CA LYS A 314 2.74 -3.23 -1.89
C LYS A 314 3.10 -2.95 -0.43
N LEU A 315 2.94 -1.69 -0.01
CA LEU A 315 3.22 -1.26 1.36
C LEU A 315 2.02 -1.52 2.28
N PHE A 316 0.82 -1.33 1.73
CA PHE A 316 -0.46 -1.53 2.40
C PHE A 316 -1.28 -2.53 1.57
N PRO A 317 -0.90 -3.81 1.56
CA PRO A 317 -1.63 -4.82 0.79
C PRO A 317 -3.07 -4.93 1.29
N PRO A 318 -4.04 -5.14 0.38
CA PRO A 318 -5.41 -5.40 0.79
C PRO A 318 -5.48 -6.73 1.55
N GLN A 319 -6.49 -6.86 2.42
CA GLN A 319 -6.72 -8.10 3.18
C GLN A 319 -6.97 -9.28 2.23
N GLU A 320 -7.63 -9.04 1.09
CA GLU A 320 -7.87 -10.06 0.07
C GLU A 320 -7.46 -9.54 -1.31
N ARG A 321 -7.07 -10.45 -2.20
CA ARG A 321 -6.88 -10.12 -3.61
C ARG A 321 -8.23 -9.99 -4.32
N GLY A 322 -8.26 -9.15 -5.34
CA GLY A 322 -9.42 -9.03 -6.21
C GLY A 322 -9.79 -10.36 -6.87
N SER A 323 -11.10 -10.54 -7.12
CA SER A 323 -11.58 -11.73 -7.83
C SER A 323 -11.19 -11.67 -9.31
N LEU A 324 -10.67 -12.79 -9.83
CA LEU A 324 -10.37 -12.97 -11.26
C LEU A 324 -11.56 -13.51 -12.07
N ASN A 325 -12.79 -13.44 -11.54
CA ASN A 325 -13.97 -14.05 -12.17
C ASN A 325 -14.27 -13.49 -13.58
N ASN A 326 -14.04 -12.19 -13.79
CA ASN A 326 -14.28 -11.55 -15.09
C ASN A 326 -13.29 -12.05 -16.15
N GLN A 327 -12.01 -12.07 -15.82
CA GLN A 327 -10.93 -12.56 -16.68
C GLN A 327 -11.06 -14.07 -16.92
N LYS A 328 -11.48 -14.84 -15.91
CA LYS A 328 -11.74 -16.27 -16.04
C LYS A 328 -12.91 -16.54 -16.98
N SER A 329 -13.97 -15.72 -16.87
CA SER A 329 -15.12 -15.81 -17.78
C SER A 329 -14.74 -15.48 -19.23
N TYR A 330 -13.89 -14.46 -19.43
CA TYR A 330 -13.34 -14.12 -20.76
C TYR A 330 -12.58 -15.29 -21.39
N TRP A 331 -11.60 -15.86 -20.68
CA TRP A 331 -10.81 -16.98 -21.23
C TRP A 331 -11.64 -18.25 -21.40
N LYS A 332 -12.65 -18.49 -20.55
CA LYS A 332 -13.60 -19.60 -20.72
C LYS A 332 -14.40 -19.48 -22.03
N LEU A 333 -14.79 -18.28 -22.44
CA LEU A 333 -15.49 -18.07 -23.71
C LEU A 333 -14.60 -18.43 -24.90
N ILE A 334 -13.33 -18.01 -24.86
CA ILE A 334 -12.36 -18.28 -25.92
C ILE A 334 -12.05 -19.79 -26.03
N LEU A 335 -11.81 -20.45 -24.89
CA LEU A 335 -11.52 -21.89 -24.81
C LEU A 335 -12.68 -22.79 -25.25
N LYS A 336 -13.93 -22.29 -25.24
CA LYS A 336 -15.07 -23.04 -25.78
C LYS A 336 -15.10 -23.07 -27.31
N GLN A 337 -14.45 -22.11 -27.97
CA GLN A 337 -14.49 -21.95 -29.43
C GLN A 337 -13.18 -22.41 -30.10
N ASN A 338 -12.10 -22.56 -29.33
CA ASN A 338 -10.78 -22.86 -29.86
C ASN A 338 -10.08 -23.92 -29.03
N ASN A 339 -9.32 -24.78 -29.70
CA ASN A 339 -8.42 -25.71 -29.07
C ASN A 339 -7.07 -25.02 -28.81
N LEU A 340 -6.86 -24.49 -27.61
CA LEU A 340 -5.65 -23.74 -27.26
C LEU A 340 -4.69 -24.59 -26.45
N GLN A 341 -3.39 -24.39 -26.69
CA GLN A 341 -2.34 -24.98 -25.88
C GLN A 341 -1.87 -24.00 -24.80
N CYS A 342 -1.53 -24.53 -23.64
CA CYS A 342 -0.84 -23.79 -22.59
C CYS A 342 0.55 -23.35 -23.09
N ILE A 343 0.88 -22.06 -23.04
CA ILE A 343 2.18 -21.57 -23.54
C ILE A 343 3.39 -22.20 -22.84
N TYR A 344 3.22 -22.59 -21.57
CA TYR A 344 4.26 -23.21 -20.74
C TYR A 344 4.40 -24.71 -21.00
N SER A 345 3.37 -25.50 -20.68
CA SER A 345 3.42 -26.97 -20.76
C SER A 345 3.13 -27.55 -22.15
N LYS A 346 2.72 -26.72 -23.12
CA LYS A 346 2.28 -27.09 -24.48
C LYS A 346 1.09 -28.07 -24.54
N ARG A 347 0.56 -28.53 -23.40
CA ARG A 347 -0.66 -29.34 -23.30
C ARG A 347 -1.91 -28.53 -23.65
N THR A 348 -2.90 -29.21 -24.23
CA THR A 348 -4.20 -28.64 -24.58
C THR A 348 -5.00 -28.22 -23.34
N LEU A 349 -5.44 -26.97 -23.31
CA LEU A 349 -6.28 -26.39 -22.26
C LEU A 349 -7.75 -26.81 -22.42
N SER A 350 -8.42 -27.03 -21.30
CA SER A 350 -9.87 -27.23 -21.25
C SER A 350 -10.60 -26.00 -20.74
N SER A 351 -11.79 -25.74 -21.27
CA SER A 351 -12.68 -24.68 -20.75
C SER A 351 -13.30 -25.01 -19.37
N SER A 352 -13.21 -26.27 -18.92
CA SER A 352 -13.76 -26.71 -17.63
C SER A 352 -12.77 -26.58 -16.47
N VAL A 353 -11.48 -26.86 -16.71
CA VAL A 353 -10.45 -26.92 -15.66
C VAL A 353 -9.21 -26.15 -16.11
N PHE A 354 -9.09 -24.92 -15.59
CA PHE A 354 -7.91 -24.08 -15.76
C PHE A 354 -7.84 -23.01 -14.64
N SER A 355 -6.66 -22.43 -14.45
CA SER A 355 -6.42 -21.22 -13.66
C SER A 355 -5.90 -20.09 -14.56
N LEU A 356 -5.85 -18.87 -14.04
CA LEU A 356 -5.15 -17.78 -14.70
C LEU A 356 -3.78 -17.59 -14.06
N ASP A 357 -2.78 -17.43 -14.91
CA ASP A 357 -1.45 -16.99 -14.53
C ASP A 357 -1.26 -15.51 -14.87
N HIS A 358 -0.64 -14.77 -13.96
CA HIS A 358 -0.11 -13.44 -14.25
C HIS A 358 1.28 -13.59 -14.87
N TYR A 359 1.42 -13.24 -16.15
CA TYR A 359 2.68 -13.40 -16.88
C TYR A 359 3.83 -12.69 -16.16
N LEU A 360 3.65 -11.39 -15.85
CA LEU A 360 4.42 -10.74 -14.79
C LEU A 360 3.79 -11.05 -13.42
N PRO A 361 4.55 -11.52 -12.41
CA PRO A 361 4.02 -11.87 -11.10
C PRO A 361 3.14 -10.79 -10.49
N TRP A 362 2.00 -11.19 -9.89
CA TRP A 362 1.13 -10.25 -9.17
C TRP A 362 1.86 -9.53 -8.04
N SER A 363 2.78 -10.19 -7.34
CA SER A 363 3.64 -9.57 -6.32
C SER A 363 4.56 -8.48 -6.90
N PHE A 364 4.80 -8.48 -8.21
CA PHE A 364 5.54 -7.40 -8.88
C PHE A 364 4.60 -6.30 -9.40
N VAL A 365 3.48 -6.61 -10.05
CA VAL A 365 2.63 -5.58 -10.67
C VAL A 365 1.54 -5.00 -9.75
N ALA A 366 1.11 -5.77 -8.75
CA ALA A 366 0.05 -5.46 -7.79
C ALA A 366 -1.30 -5.04 -8.44
N HIS A 367 -1.65 -5.67 -9.56
CA HIS A 367 -2.91 -5.48 -10.26
C HIS A 367 -3.34 -6.75 -11.02
N ASP A 368 -4.62 -6.80 -11.41
CA ASP A 368 -5.24 -7.93 -12.12
C ASP A 368 -5.62 -7.58 -13.57
N GLN A 369 -4.84 -6.71 -14.21
CA GLN A 369 -5.11 -6.26 -15.57
C GLN A 369 -5.10 -7.42 -16.59
N PRO A 370 -6.08 -7.46 -17.50
CA PRO A 370 -6.29 -8.61 -18.40
C PRO A 370 -5.14 -8.83 -19.40
N TRP A 371 -4.44 -7.75 -19.81
CA TRP A 371 -3.27 -7.86 -20.69
C TRP A 371 -2.12 -8.66 -20.08
N ASN A 372 -2.10 -8.85 -18.76
CA ASN A 372 -1.09 -9.63 -18.06
C ASN A 372 -1.57 -11.06 -17.71
N LEU A 373 -2.79 -11.45 -18.07
CA LEU A 373 -3.43 -12.68 -17.60
C LEU A 373 -3.69 -13.68 -18.73
N ILE A 374 -3.23 -14.92 -18.55
CA ILE A 374 -3.42 -16.02 -19.50
C ILE A 374 -3.90 -17.31 -18.83
N PRO A 375 -4.62 -18.19 -19.55
CA PRO A 375 -5.04 -19.47 -19.02
C PRO A 375 -3.86 -20.45 -18.95
N THR A 376 -3.78 -21.19 -17.86
CA THR A 376 -2.83 -22.28 -17.67
C THR A 376 -3.44 -23.35 -16.76
N PHE A 377 -2.70 -24.44 -16.53
CA PHE A 377 -3.10 -25.47 -15.56
C PHE A 377 -2.78 -25.04 -14.13
N PRO A 378 -3.62 -25.37 -13.13
CA PRO A 378 -3.37 -25.02 -11.73
C PRO A 378 -1.98 -25.43 -11.21
N GLU A 379 -1.51 -26.63 -11.57
CA GLU A 379 -0.19 -27.13 -11.18
C GLU A 379 0.97 -26.35 -11.83
N ILE A 380 0.77 -25.86 -13.06
CA ILE A 380 1.77 -25.05 -13.77
C ILE A 380 1.81 -23.62 -13.19
N ASN A 381 0.64 -23.02 -12.94
CA ASN A 381 0.53 -21.74 -12.25
C ASN A 381 1.22 -21.79 -10.87
N SER A 382 0.93 -22.86 -10.11
CA SER A 382 1.55 -23.09 -8.82
C SER A 382 3.07 -23.29 -8.92
N SER A 383 3.55 -23.96 -9.98
CA SER A 383 4.99 -24.15 -10.20
C SER A 383 5.70 -22.85 -10.56
N LYS A 384 5.08 -22.00 -11.39
CA LYS A 384 5.62 -20.68 -11.73
C LYS A 384 5.61 -19.75 -10.52
N SER A 385 4.53 -19.76 -9.73
CA SER A 385 4.41 -18.96 -8.51
C SER A 385 4.72 -17.47 -8.78
N ASN A 386 5.48 -16.81 -7.90
CA ASN A 386 5.90 -15.43 -8.07
C ASN A 386 7.14 -15.26 -8.97
N ASN A 387 7.49 -16.25 -9.82
CA ASN A 387 8.65 -16.15 -10.71
C ASN A 387 8.30 -15.53 -12.06
N LEU A 388 9.31 -14.94 -12.69
CA LEU A 388 9.24 -14.45 -14.07
C LEU A 388 9.32 -15.63 -15.05
N PRO A 389 8.48 -15.69 -16.10
CA PRO A 389 8.64 -16.67 -17.15
C PRO A 389 9.97 -16.44 -17.90
N ALA A 390 10.58 -17.51 -18.40
CA ALA A 390 11.73 -17.43 -19.30
C ALA A 390 11.41 -16.62 -20.57
N ASP A 391 12.44 -15.98 -21.13
CA ASP A 391 12.31 -15.05 -22.25
C ASP A 391 11.72 -15.73 -23.49
N ASP A 392 11.95 -17.05 -23.65
CA ASP A 392 11.42 -17.87 -24.76
C ASP A 392 9.89 -17.94 -24.80
N TYR A 393 9.18 -17.65 -23.70
CA TYR A 393 7.71 -17.68 -23.69
C TYR A 393 7.04 -16.39 -24.20
N PHE A 394 7.81 -15.34 -24.48
CA PHE A 394 7.26 -14.04 -24.83
C PHE A 394 6.44 -14.07 -26.12
N ASP A 395 6.93 -14.75 -27.15
CA ASP A 395 6.26 -14.80 -28.44
C ASP A 395 4.95 -15.59 -28.36
N GLU A 396 4.94 -16.75 -27.69
CA GLU A 396 3.69 -17.50 -27.47
C GLU A 396 2.71 -16.75 -26.58
N PHE A 397 3.20 -16.01 -25.58
CA PHE A 397 2.34 -15.16 -24.74
C PHE A 397 1.60 -14.10 -25.56
N VAL A 398 2.34 -13.34 -26.38
CA VAL A 398 1.74 -12.29 -27.24
C VAL A 398 0.78 -12.90 -28.25
N ASN A 399 1.16 -14.01 -28.88
CA ASN A 399 0.29 -14.72 -29.84
C ASN A 399 -1.01 -15.21 -29.17
N LEU A 400 -0.94 -15.70 -27.93
CA LEU A 400 -2.12 -16.12 -27.18
C LEU A 400 -3.03 -14.93 -26.84
N GLN A 401 -2.47 -13.79 -26.43
CA GLN A 401 -3.24 -12.56 -26.19
C GLN A 401 -3.91 -12.07 -27.47
N TYR A 402 -3.17 -12.01 -28.59
CA TYR A 402 -3.70 -11.66 -29.90
C TYR A 402 -4.87 -12.55 -30.32
N LEU A 403 -4.72 -13.86 -30.17
CA LEU A 403 -5.78 -14.82 -30.49
C LEU A 403 -7.00 -14.58 -29.61
N GLY A 404 -6.81 -14.38 -28.30
CA GLY A 404 -7.90 -14.09 -27.37
C GLY A 404 -8.68 -12.82 -27.76
N LEU A 405 -7.97 -11.75 -28.11
CA LEU A 405 -8.57 -10.48 -28.56
C LEU A 405 -9.35 -10.65 -29.87
N SER A 406 -8.79 -11.40 -30.82
CA SER A 406 -9.39 -11.66 -32.14
C SER A 406 -10.66 -12.50 -32.04
N VAL A 407 -10.60 -13.59 -31.27
CA VAL A 407 -11.74 -14.48 -31.03
C VAL A 407 -12.83 -13.77 -30.23
N SER A 408 -12.46 -13.06 -29.17
CA SER A 408 -13.43 -12.34 -28.34
C SER A 408 -14.14 -11.22 -29.09
N LYS A 409 -13.48 -10.55 -30.05
CA LYS A 409 -14.12 -9.54 -30.90
C LYS A 409 -15.26 -10.13 -31.74
N GLY A 410 -15.10 -11.36 -32.23
CA GLY A 410 -16.11 -12.05 -33.03
C GLY A 410 -17.30 -12.59 -32.21
N ILE A 411 -17.09 -12.86 -30.92
CA ILE A 411 -18.11 -13.48 -30.04
C ILE A 411 -18.84 -12.44 -29.18
N MET A 412 -18.12 -11.42 -28.72
CA MET A 412 -18.65 -10.42 -27.81
C MET A 412 -19.28 -9.27 -28.60
N GLY A 413 -20.42 -8.77 -28.12
CA GLY A 413 -20.99 -7.52 -28.64
C GLY A 413 -20.01 -6.36 -28.49
N ILE A 414 -20.00 -5.44 -29.47
CA ILE A 414 -18.96 -4.41 -29.62
C ILE A 414 -18.72 -3.61 -28.34
N GLN A 415 -19.78 -3.15 -27.66
CA GLN A 415 -19.65 -2.36 -26.43
C GLN A 415 -19.00 -3.17 -25.29
N LYS A 416 -19.42 -4.43 -25.13
CA LYS A 416 -18.88 -5.31 -24.08
C LYS A 416 -17.40 -5.60 -24.33
N TRP A 417 -17.03 -5.79 -25.60
CA TRP A 417 -15.64 -5.98 -25.99
C TRP A 417 -14.81 -4.72 -25.74
N SER A 418 -15.28 -3.55 -26.18
CA SER A 418 -14.60 -2.26 -25.96
C SER A 418 -14.35 -1.98 -24.47
N ASN A 419 -15.33 -2.24 -23.59
CA ASN A 419 -15.14 -2.09 -22.15
C ASN A 419 -14.11 -3.08 -21.59
N TYR A 420 -14.07 -4.32 -22.10
CA TYR A 420 -13.12 -5.33 -21.62
C TYR A 420 -11.67 -5.03 -22.04
N VAL A 421 -11.48 -4.49 -23.25
CA VAL A 421 -10.15 -4.23 -23.81
C VAL A 421 -9.59 -2.86 -23.43
N GLU A 422 -10.35 -2.02 -22.74
CA GLU A 422 -9.90 -0.69 -22.31
C GLU A 422 -8.54 -0.72 -21.59
N PRO A 423 -8.26 -1.65 -20.65
CA PRO A 423 -6.95 -1.71 -20.02
C PRO A 423 -5.81 -2.05 -20.99
N TYR A 424 -6.08 -2.82 -22.05
CA TYR A 424 -5.06 -3.07 -23.08
C TYR A 424 -4.70 -1.78 -23.83
N ILE A 425 -5.68 -0.91 -24.08
CA ILE A 425 -5.49 0.38 -24.75
C ILE A 425 -4.73 1.35 -23.83
N ALA A 426 -5.22 1.53 -22.61
CA ALA A 426 -4.68 2.48 -21.66
C ALA A 426 -3.25 2.13 -21.20
N ASP A 427 -3.00 0.85 -20.89
CA ASP A 427 -1.74 0.42 -20.28
C ASP A 427 -0.66 0.12 -21.33
N LEU A 428 -1.02 -0.48 -22.47
CA LEU A 428 -0.08 -0.75 -23.57
C LEU A 428 0.11 0.45 -24.51
N LYS A 429 -0.57 1.58 -24.23
CA LYS A 429 -0.50 2.82 -25.01
C LYS A 429 -0.81 2.63 -26.49
N ILE A 430 -1.85 1.85 -26.77
CA ILE A 430 -2.33 1.60 -28.13
C ILE A 430 -3.39 2.66 -28.45
N SER A 431 -3.29 3.32 -29.60
CA SER A 431 -4.12 4.48 -29.94
C SER A 431 -5.58 4.16 -30.31
N ASP A 432 -5.83 2.98 -30.85
CA ASP A 432 -7.15 2.55 -31.31
C ASP A 432 -7.40 1.07 -31.02
N GLN A 433 -8.65 0.72 -30.74
CA GLN A 433 -9.02 -0.65 -30.42
C GLN A 433 -8.84 -1.65 -31.57
N ASN A 434 -8.92 -1.22 -32.83
CA ASN A 434 -8.68 -2.12 -33.96
C ASN A 434 -7.20 -2.48 -34.10
N ASN A 435 -6.28 -1.64 -33.58
CA ASN A 435 -4.85 -1.94 -33.57
C ASN A 435 -4.50 -3.12 -32.64
N LEU A 436 -5.36 -3.45 -31.67
CA LEU A 436 -5.25 -4.69 -30.87
C LEU A 436 -5.36 -5.95 -31.74
N LEU A 437 -5.99 -5.84 -32.91
CA LEU A 437 -6.19 -6.92 -33.87
C LEU A 437 -5.12 -6.92 -34.97
N ASN A 438 -4.03 -6.15 -34.79
CA ASN A 438 -2.83 -6.25 -35.60
C ASN A 438 -1.69 -6.84 -34.76
N LEU A 439 -1.28 -8.07 -35.07
CA LEU A 439 -0.27 -8.80 -34.30
C LEU A 439 1.06 -8.04 -34.20
N GLN A 440 1.51 -7.37 -35.27
CA GLN A 440 2.78 -6.64 -35.23
C GLN A 440 2.70 -5.42 -34.31
N ILE A 441 1.60 -4.67 -34.35
CA ILE A 441 1.39 -3.52 -33.46
C ILE A 441 1.28 -3.99 -32.01
N LEU A 442 0.49 -5.04 -31.76
CA LEU A 442 0.33 -5.59 -30.42
C LEU A 442 1.65 -6.13 -29.86
N LYS A 443 2.43 -6.87 -30.66
CA LYS A 443 3.75 -7.37 -30.26
C LYS A 443 4.70 -6.24 -29.90
N SER A 444 4.74 -5.18 -30.71
CA SER A 444 5.55 -3.99 -30.44
C SER A 444 5.15 -3.32 -29.11
N ALA A 445 3.85 -3.17 -28.85
CA ALA A 445 3.33 -2.59 -27.61
C ALA A 445 3.63 -3.44 -26.36
N TYR A 446 3.50 -4.77 -26.46
CA TYR A 446 3.95 -5.66 -25.38
C TYR A 446 5.45 -5.60 -25.18
N GLN A 447 6.25 -5.53 -26.25
CA GLN A 447 7.70 -5.48 -26.13
C GLN A 447 8.17 -4.19 -25.44
N SER A 448 7.58 -3.04 -25.79
CA SER A 448 7.88 -1.75 -25.17
C SER A 448 7.43 -1.66 -23.71
N THR A 449 6.38 -2.40 -23.33
CA THR A 449 5.82 -2.41 -21.97
C THR A 449 6.48 -3.46 -21.06
N LEU A 450 6.57 -4.71 -21.50
CA LEU A 450 7.03 -5.83 -20.68
C LEU A 450 8.55 -5.86 -20.51
N THR A 451 9.33 -5.50 -21.52
CA THR A 451 10.81 -5.58 -21.43
C THR A 451 11.37 -4.71 -20.30
N PRO A 452 10.96 -3.43 -20.15
CA PRO A 452 11.38 -2.61 -19.02
C PRO A 452 10.89 -3.16 -17.67
N LEU A 453 9.64 -3.63 -17.61
CA LEU A 453 9.03 -4.18 -16.40
C LEU A 453 9.75 -5.46 -15.91
N MET A 454 10.04 -6.41 -16.81
CA MET A 454 10.84 -7.60 -16.50
C MET A 454 12.23 -7.21 -16.00
N SER A 455 12.88 -6.24 -16.65
CA SER A 455 14.20 -5.75 -16.21
C SER A 455 14.16 -5.14 -14.80
N ILE A 456 13.10 -4.42 -14.46
CA ILE A 456 12.91 -3.87 -13.11
C ILE A 456 12.68 -5.00 -12.11
N ALA A 457 11.81 -5.95 -12.41
CA ALA A 457 11.52 -7.10 -11.55
C ALA A 457 12.79 -7.93 -11.26
N ILE A 458 13.60 -8.25 -12.27
CA ILE A 458 14.87 -8.97 -12.08
C ILE A 458 15.79 -8.22 -11.11
N ARG A 459 15.94 -6.90 -11.30
CA ARG A 459 16.77 -6.06 -10.39
C ARG A 459 16.22 -5.97 -8.97
N GLN A 460 14.92 -6.22 -8.76
CA GLN A 460 14.32 -6.34 -7.43
C GLN A 460 14.52 -7.72 -6.79
N GLY A 461 15.09 -8.69 -7.51
CA GLY A 461 15.35 -10.04 -6.99
C GLY A 461 14.25 -11.06 -7.33
N PHE A 462 13.39 -10.78 -8.31
CA PHE A 462 12.54 -11.81 -8.91
C PHE A 462 13.37 -12.75 -9.79
N THR A 463 13.18 -14.06 -9.63
CA THR A 463 13.91 -15.10 -10.35
C THR A 463 13.14 -15.56 -11.59
N ARG A 464 13.89 -16.05 -12.60
CA ARG A 464 13.31 -16.67 -13.79
C ARG A 464 12.87 -18.10 -13.52
N TRP A 465 11.85 -18.55 -14.25
CA TRP A 465 11.28 -19.88 -14.20
C TRP A 465 11.00 -20.39 -15.62
N SER A 466 11.27 -21.68 -15.81
CA SER A 466 10.88 -22.43 -17.01
C SER A 466 10.06 -23.64 -16.58
N CYS A 467 9.05 -23.99 -17.38
CA CYS A 467 8.31 -25.22 -17.20
C CYS A 467 9.29 -26.39 -17.37
N ARG A 468 9.38 -27.25 -16.35
CA ARG A 468 10.07 -28.53 -16.51
C ARG A 468 9.13 -29.46 -17.29
N GLU A 469 9.68 -30.15 -18.28
CA GLU A 469 8.96 -31.17 -19.05
C GLU A 469 8.50 -32.34 -18.17
#